data_AF-A0A397YKJ9-F1
#
_entry.id   AF-A0A397YKJ9-F1
#
_cell.length_a   1.000
_cell.length_b   1.000
_cell.length_c   1.000
_cell.angle_alpha   90.00
_cell.angle_beta   90.00
_cell.angle_gamma   90.00
#
_symmetry.space_group_name_H-M   'P 1'
#
loop_
_entity.id
_entity.type
_entity.pdbx_description
1 polymer ?
#
loop_
_entity_poly.entity_id
_entity_poly.type
_entity_poly.pdbx_seq_one_letter_code
_entity_poly.pdbx_strand_id
1 'polypeptide(L)'
;MAMQLSFLPLFLFTAALISPSLVVSVSLVEGKVSCYDCPSDYDYSGIMISVSCSHSKTRFTVSTDKTGEFMSELPSRVKSDCEAKLQGSFKQLYASKKNIMSKIVKLEGDKYVLSSKLIFLKSCPRSLRSFGSSKTVDLPVPPEWGLAPTSYYLPFFPIIGIP
;
A
#
# COMPACT_ATOMS: atom_id res chain seq x y z
N MET A 1 -51.01 -36.52 61.08
CA MET A 1 -49.61 -36.18 61.44
C MET A 1 -48.77 -36.63 60.25
N ALA A 2 -48.50 -35.75 59.26
CA ALA A 2 -47.27 -34.93 59.14
C ALA A 2 -46.00 -35.79 59.32
N MET A 3 -45.04 -35.91 58.39
CA MET A 3 -44.41 -34.86 57.58
C MET A 3 -44.08 -35.35 56.15
N GLN A 4 -44.32 -34.47 55.18
CA GLN A 4 -43.68 -34.47 53.88
C GLN A 4 -42.18 -34.21 54.03
N LEU A 5 -41.35 -34.80 53.16
CA LEU A 5 -40.11 -34.16 52.73
C LEU A 5 -39.88 -34.48 51.24
N SER A 6 -40.42 -33.59 50.43
CA SER A 6 -40.18 -33.43 49.00
C SER A 6 -38.73 -32.98 48.75
N PHE A 7 -37.97 -33.71 47.93
CA PHE A 7 -36.77 -33.17 47.27
C PHE A 7 -36.65 -33.74 45.85
N LEU A 8 -37.00 -32.90 44.89
CA LEU A 8 -36.74 -33.02 43.45
C LEU A 8 -35.98 -31.74 43.07
N PRO A 9 -35.34 -31.69 41.91
CA PRO A 9 -34.01 -32.19 41.53
C PRO A 9 -32.96 -31.05 41.48
N LEU A 10 -31.67 -31.38 41.58
CA LEU A 10 -30.64 -30.40 41.19
C LEU A 10 -29.42 -31.13 40.60
N PHE A 11 -29.52 -31.52 39.33
CA PHE A 11 -28.32 -31.72 38.52
C PHE A 11 -28.24 -30.60 37.50
N LEU A 12 -27.22 -29.78 37.72
CA LEU A 12 -26.94 -28.51 37.08
C LEU A 12 -26.75 -28.69 35.56
N PHE A 13 -27.40 -27.83 34.80
CA PHE A 13 -27.17 -27.63 33.37
C PHE A 13 -25.68 -27.31 33.11
N THR A 14 -24.92 -28.25 32.54
CA THR A 14 -23.64 -27.93 31.90
C THR A 14 -23.92 -27.40 30.51
N ALA A 15 -24.28 -26.12 30.41
CA ALA A 15 -24.28 -25.39 29.15
C ALA A 15 -22.82 -25.20 28.73
N ALA A 16 -22.32 -26.07 27.84
CA ALA A 16 -21.06 -25.85 27.16
C ALA A 16 -21.18 -24.55 26.35
N LEU A 17 -20.49 -23.50 26.79
CA LEU A 17 -20.27 -22.28 26.03
C LEU A 17 -19.38 -22.63 24.84
N ILE A 18 -19.97 -23.15 23.77
CA ILE A 18 -19.34 -23.15 22.45
C ILE A 18 -19.44 -21.69 21.99
N SER A 19 -18.45 -20.89 22.38
CA SER A 19 -18.25 -19.58 21.77
C SER A 19 -18.00 -19.80 20.28
N PRO A 20 -18.84 -19.31 19.35
CA PRO A 20 -18.48 -19.31 17.95
C PRO A 20 -17.31 -18.33 17.82
N SER A 21 -16.09 -18.86 17.73
CA SER A 21 -14.95 -18.08 17.30
C SER A 21 -15.32 -17.50 15.93
N LEU A 22 -15.57 -16.20 15.86
CA LEU A 22 -15.74 -15.50 14.59
C LEU A 22 -14.46 -15.75 13.80
N VAL A 23 -14.55 -16.61 12.79
CA VAL A 23 -13.48 -16.78 11.82
C VAL A 23 -13.47 -15.49 11.01
N VAL A 24 -12.64 -14.54 11.45
CA VAL A 24 -12.36 -13.34 10.66
C VAL A 24 -11.59 -13.82 9.44
N SER A 25 -12.28 -13.93 8.31
CA SER A 25 -11.64 -14.24 7.03
C SER A 25 -10.76 -13.05 6.66
N VAL A 26 -9.45 -13.22 6.82
CA VAL A 26 -8.43 -12.24 6.41
C VAL A 26 -8.13 -12.48 4.95
N SER A 27 -8.39 -11.47 4.12
CA SER A 27 -8.00 -11.50 2.71
C SER A 27 -6.57 -11.00 2.59
N LEU A 28 -5.70 -11.82 1.99
CA LEU A 28 -4.27 -11.55 1.94
C LEU A 28 -3.83 -11.30 0.51
N VAL A 29 -3.08 -10.23 0.30
CA VAL A 29 -2.44 -9.88 -0.96
C VAL A 29 -0.97 -10.24 -0.87
N GLU A 30 -0.52 -11.03 -1.83
CA GLU A 30 0.89 -11.35 -2.02
C GLU A 30 1.38 -10.71 -3.32
N GLY A 31 2.56 -10.10 -3.26
CA GLY A 31 3.16 -9.46 -4.40
C GLY A 31 4.68 -9.41 -4.32
N LYS A 32 5.30 -9.20 -5.48
CA LYS A 32 6.75 -9.11 -5.62
C LYS A 32 7.14 -7.93 -6.50
N VAL A 33 8.15 -7.18 -6.06
CA VAL A 33 8.79 -6.15 -6.88
C VAL A 33 9.96 -6.74 -7.66
N SER A 34 10.26 -6.15 -8.81
CA SER A 34 11.42 -6.52 -9.63
C SER A 34 12.24 -5.28 -9.95
N CYS A 35 13.54 -5.45 -10.07
CA CYS A 35 14.43 -4.40 -10.53
C CYS A 35 14.93 -4.71 -11.94
N TYR A 36 15.00 -3.69 -12.78
CA TYR A 36 15.45 -3.82 -14.17
C TYR A 36 16.97 -3.77 -14.33
N ASP A 37 17.66 -2.94 -13.55
CA ASP A 37 19.10 -2.64 -13.68
C ASP A 37 19.89 -2.93 -12.39
N CYS A 38 19.37 -3.79 -11.52
CA CYS A 38 20.03 -4.16 -10.28
C CYS A 38 21.01 -5.33 -10.49
N PRO A 39 22.10 -5.40 -9.69
CA PRO A 39 22.94 -6.59 -9.64
C PRO A 39 22.14 -7.77 -9.06
N SER A 40 22.65 -8.98 -9.27
CA SER A 40 21.99 -10.23 -8.86
C SER A 40 21.79 -10.39 -7.35
N ASP A 41 22.61 -9.71 -6.54
CA ASP A 41 22.62 -9.73 -5.07
C ASP A 41 21.96 -8.49 -4.45
N TYR A 42 21.14 -7.77 -5.22
CA TYR A 42 20.49 -6.56 -4.73
C TYR A 42 19.54 -6.84 -3.57
N ASP A 43 19.69 -6.05 -2.50
CA ASP A 43 18.78 -6.05 -1.36
C ASP A 43 17.55 -5.20 -1.64
N TYR A 44 16.39 -5.88 -1.74
CA TYR A 44 15.10 -5.25 -1.98
C TYR A 44 14.41 -4.75 -0.70
N SER A 45 15.01 -4.94 0.47
CA SER A 45 14.40 -4.62 1.75
C SER A 45 14.00 -3.15 1.87
N GLY A 46 12.82 -2.90 2.44
CA GLY A 46 12.36 -1.55 2.77
C GLY A 46 11.88 -0.73 1.56
N ILE A 47 11.62 -1.37 0.41
CA ILE A 47 10.84 -0.72 -0.66
C ILE A 47 9.38 -0.68 -0.21
N MET A 48 8.82 0.53 -0.22
CA MET A 48 7.47 0.84 0.26
C MET A 48 6.45 0.71 -0.87
N ILE A 49 5.42 -0.10 -0.61
CA ILE A 49 4.28 -0.33 -1.50
C ILE A 49 3.04 0.18 -0.81
N SER A 50 2.29 1.05 -1.49
CA SER A 50 1.02 1.52 -0.99
C SER A 50 -0.11 0.71 -1.62
N VAL A 51 -0.96 0.11 -0.79
CA VAL A 51 -2.18 -0.58 -1.19
C VAL A 51 -3.37 0.35 -0.92
N SER A 52 -4.21 0.55 -1.93
CA SER A 52 -5.41 1.39 -1.84
C SER A 52 -6.56 0.76 -2.62
N CYS A 53 -7.79 0.91 -2.14
CA CYS A 53 -9.00 0.43 -2.82
C CYS A 53 -9.97 1.59 -3.06
N SER A 54 -10.57 1.66 -4.26
CA SER A 54 -11.34 2.83 -4.74
C SER A 54 -12.49 3.26 -3.82
N HIS A 55 -13.14 2.31 -3.13
CA HIS A 55 -14.28 2.60 -2.25
C HIS A 55 -13.86 2.86 -0.79
N SER A 56 -12.56 2.98 -0.53
CA SER A 56 -12.02 3.22 0.82
C SER A 56 -11.08 4.40 0.81
N LYS A 57 -11.19 5.28 1.81
CA LYS A 57 -10.16 6.30 2.07
C LYS A 57 -8.90 5.71 2.69
N THR A 58 -8.90 4.41 2.96
CA THR A 58 -7.80 3.72 3.61
C THR A 58 -6.74 3.37 2.60
N ARG A 59 -5.55 3.92 2.82
CA ARG A 59 -4.33 3.58 2.13
C ARG A 59 -3.36 3.02 3.15
N PHE A 60 -2.84 1.84 2.88
CA PHE A 60 -1.88 1.17 3.76
C PHE A 60 -0.55 1.09 3.04
N THR A 61 0.54 1.25 3.78
CA THR A 61 1.89 1.11 3.25
C THR A 61 2.52 -0.12 3.88
N VAL A 62 3.08 -0.98 3.04
CA VAL A 62 3.82 -2.17 3.44
C VAL A 62 5.24 -2.11 2.89
N SER A 63 6.18 -2.66 3.61
CA SER A 63 7.57 -2.79 3.17
C SER A 63 7.82 -4.18 2.62
N THR A 64 8.65 -4.24 1.59
CA THR A 64 9.17 -5.50 1.04
C THR A 64 10.31 -6.06 1.89
N ASP A 65 10.49 -7.38 1.79
CA ASP A 65 11.62 -8.11 2.36
C ASP A 65 12.87 -8.04 1.47
N LYS A 66 13.94 -8.76 1.88
CA LYS A 66 15.20 -8.85 1.12
C LYS A 66 15.06 -9.41 -0.30
N THR A 67 14.00 -10.18 -0.56
CA THR A 67 13.73 -10.82 -1.87
C THR A 67 12.79 -9.98 -2.74
N GLY A 68 12.24 -8.90 -2.20
CA GLY A 68 11.28 -8.01 -2.85
C GLY A 68 9.84 -8.47 -2.70
N GLU A 69 9.57 -9.44 -1.84
CA GLU A 69 8.24 -9.94 -1.56
C GLU A 69 7.56 -9.11 -0.47
N PHE A 70 6.25 -8.93 -0.60
CA PHE A 70 5.45 -8.22 0.39
C PHE A 70 4.08 -8.89 0.53
N MET A 71 3.52 -8.73 1.72
CA MET A 71 2.19 -9.22 2.07
C MET A 71 1.40 -8.10 2.73
N SER A 72 0.13 -7.97 2.37
CA SER A 72 -0.78 -6.99 2.97
C SER A 72 -2.14 -7.61 3.20
N GLU A 73 -2.73 -7.30 4.34
CA GLU A 73 -4.14 -7.60 4.58
C GLU A 73 -5.02 -6.60 3.83
N LEU A 74 -6.08 -7.10 3.20
CA LEU A 74 -7.14 -6.28 2.64
C LEU A 74 -8.29 -6.17 3.62
N PRO A 75 -8.88 -4.98 3.79
CA PRO A 75 -10.08 -4.82 4.61
C PRO A 75 -11.17 -5.75 4.11
N SER A 76 -11.71 -6.62 4.98
CA SER A 76 -12.72 -7.62 4.59
C SER A 76 -13.98 -7.02 3.94
N ARG A 77 -14.26 -5.72 4.20
CA ARG A 77 -15.39 -4.97 3.64
C ARG A 77 -15.13 -4.41 2.23
N VAL A 78 -13.87 -4.32 1.80
CA VAL A 78 -13.47 -3.69 0.54
C VAL A 78 -12.50 -4.61 -0.20
N LYS A 79 -13.09 -5.55 -0.95
CA LYS A 79 -12.38 -6.59 -1.71
C LYS A 79 -12.31 -6.33 -3.21
N SER A 80 -12.93 -5.25 -3.70
CA SER A 80 -13.01 -4.91 -5.11
C SER A 80 -12.25 -3.62 -5.43
N ASP A 81 -11.66 -3.58 -6.63
CA ASP A 81 -10.96 -2.42 -7.19
C ASP A 81 -9.85 -1.88 -6.29
N CYS A 82 -8.97 -2.80 -5.88
CA CYS A 82 -7.75 -2.49 -5.15
C CYS A 82 -6.54 -2.41 -6.09
N GLU A 83 -5.60 -1.55 -5.75
CA GLU A 83 -4.37 -1.31 -6.50
C GLU A 83 -3.18 -1.24 -5.54
N ALA A 84 -2.05 -1.75 -6.00
CA ALA A 84 -0.75 -1.63 -5.35
C ALA A 84 0.12 -0.66 -6.14
N LYS A 85 0.72 0.30 -5.46
CA LYS A 85 1.58 1.32 -6.06
C LYS A 85 2.94 1.37 -5.37
N LEU A 86 4.01 1.35 -6.16
CA LEU A 86 5.36 1.59 -5.70
C LEU A 86 5.48 3.05 -5.22
N GLN A 87 5.71 3.26 -3.92
CA GLN A 87 5.84 4.60 -3.33
C GLN A 87 7.29 5.08 -3.30
N GLY A 88 8.25 4.15 -3.16
CA GLY A 88 9.68 4.47 -3.11
C GLY A 88 10.43 3.58 -2.14
N SER A 89 11.60 4.04 -1.71
CA SER A 89 12.43 3.43 -0.66
C SER A 89 13.24 4.55 0.03
N PHE A 90 14.05 4.19 1.03
CA PHE A 90 15.08 5.08 1.59
C PHE A 90 16.07 5.56 0.51
N LYS A 91 16.20 4.79 -0.57
CA LYS A 91 16.96 5.16 -1.77
C LYS A 91 15.99 5.60 -2.87
N GLN A 92 16.40 6.56 -3.68
CA GLN A 92 15.61 6.99 -4.83
C GLN A 92 15.43 5.84 -5.82
N LEU A 93 14.18 5.55 -6.17
CA LEU A 93 13.81 4.56 -7.17
C LEU A 93 13.14 5.26 -8.35
N TYR A 94 13.36 4.74 -9.55
CA TYR A 94 12.71 5.21 -10.77
C TYR A 94 11.76 4.14 -11.27
N ALA A 95 10.57 4.51 -11.75
CA ALA A 95 9.65 3.56 -12.36
C ALA A 95 8.92 4.24 -13.52
N SER A 96 8.57 3.45 -14.54
CA SER A 96 7.67 3.93 -15.58
C SER A 96 6.24 3.99 -15.06
N LYS A 97 5.40 4.84 -15.64
CA LYS A 97 3.96 4.94 -15.26
C LYS A 97 3.23 3.60 -15.35
N LYS A 98 3.68 2.69 -16.23
CA LYS A 98 3.07 1.36 -16.41
C LYS A 98 3.51 0.34 -15.36
N ASN A 99 4.68 0.54 -14.76
CA ASN A 99 5.30 -0.39 -13.81
C ASN A 99 5.22 0.09 -12.36
N ILE A 100 4.81 1.34 -12.13
CA ILE A 100 4.66 1.91 -10.79
C ILE A 100 3.40 1.43 -10.08
N MET A 101 2.41 0.90 -10.82
CA MET A 101 1.10 0.53 -10.29
C MET A 101 0.61 -0.78 -10.91
N SER A 102 -0.02 -1.62 -10.09
CA SER A 102 -0.67 -2.86 -10.51
C SER A 102 -2.04 -2.96 -9.85
N LYS A 103 -3.02 -3.50 -10.58
CA LYS A 103 -4.28 -3.91 -9.96
C LYS A 103 -4.04 -5.14 -9.10
N ILE A 104 -4.88 -5.28 -8.08
CA ILE A 104 -4.93 -6.46 -7.22
C ILE A 104 -6.15 -7.27 -7.68
N VAL A 105 -5.89 -8.50 -8.10
CA VAL A 105 -6.90 -9.41 -8.63
C VAL A 105 -7.04 -10.62 -7.72
N LYS A 106 -8.27 -11.13 -7.63
CA LYS A 106 -8.57 -12.33 -6.88
C LYS A 106 -8.08 -13.55 -7.66
N LEU A 107 -7.29 -14.41 -7.03
CA LEU A 107 -6.81 -15.65 -7.64
C LEU A 107 -7.79 -16.80 -7.34
N GLU A 108 -7.83 -17.23 -6.07
CA GLU A 108 -8.68 -18.33 -5.60
C GLU A 108 -8.99 -18.16 -4.11
N GLY A 109 -10.21 -18.51 -3.67
CA GLY A 109 -10.61 -18.37 -2.27
C GLY A 109 -10.53 -16.92 -1.77
N ASP A 110 -9.76 -16.65 -0.71
CA ASP A 110 -9.47 -15.31 -0.18
C ASP A 110 -8.04 -14.83 -0.50
N LYS A 111 -7.38 -15.44 -1.51
CA LYS A 111 -6.03 -15.08 -1.96
C LYS A 111 -6.08 -14.07 -3.11
N TYR A 112 -5.24 -13.04 -3.00
CA TYR A 112 -5.14 -11.96 -3.97
C TYR A 112 -3.70 -11.80 -4.45
N VAL A 113 -3.55 -11.45 -5.72
CA VAL A 113 -2.25 -11.28 -6.38
C VAL A 113 -2.23 -10.03 -7.25
N LEU A 114 -1.04 -9.61 -7.66
CA LEU A 114 -0.87 -8.51 -8.60
C LEU A 114 -1.19 -8.95 -10.04
N SER A 115 -1.95 -8.14 -10.77
CA SER A 115 -2.22 -8.36 -12.20
C SER A 115 -0.98 -8.16 -13.08
N SER A 116 -0.05 -7.31 -12.64
CA SER A 116 1.17 -6.96 -13.38
C SER A 116 2.35 -6.79 -12.44
N LYS A 117 3.56 -6.95 -12.98
CA LYS A 117 4.79 -6.81 -12.20
C LYS A 117 5.02 -5.33 -11.84
N LEU A 118 5.38 -5.07 -10.59
CA LEU A 118 5.91 -3.78 -10.16
C LEU A 118 7.41 -3.77 -10.45
N ILE A 119 7.85 -2.87 -11.35
CA ILE A 119 9.24 -2.84 -11.82
C ILE A 119 9.83 -1.45 -11.63
N PHE A 120 10.97 -1.40 -10.97
CA PHE A 120 11.74 -0.18 -10.78
C PHE A 120 13.14 -0.28 -11.40
N LEU A 121 13.80 0.88 -11.47
CA LEU A 121 15.20 1.05 -11.82
C LEU A 121 15.90 1.77 -10.67
N LYS A 122 17.13 1.33 -10.39
CA LYS A 122 18.05 1.99 -9.46
C LYS A 122 18.67 3.23 -10.08
N SER A 123 18.97 3.18 -11.38
CA SER A 123 19.64 4.27 -12.10
C SER A 123 18.64 5.11 -12.88
N CYS A 124 18.85 6.43 -12.91
CA CYS A 124 18.05 7.33 -13.73
C CYS A 124 18.29 7.03 -15.23
N PRO A 125 17.25 6.70 -16.01
CA PRO A 125 17.40 6.46 -17.44
C PRO A 125 17.79 7.76 -18.15
N ARG A 126 19.01 7.82 -18.70
CA ARG A 126 19.53 9.01 -19.40
C ARG A 126 18.68 9.43 -20.61
N SER A 127 17.84 8.54 -21.14
CA SER A 127 16.90 8.80 -22.25
C SER A 127 15.58 9.45 -21.83
N LEU A 128 15.27 9.53 -20.53
CA LEU A 128 14.06 10.20 -20.03
C LEU A 128 14.31 11.68 -19.78
N ARG A 129 14.48 12.46 -20.87
CA ARG A 129 14.52 13.94 -20.81
C ARG A 129 13.25 14.59 -20.24
N SER A 130 12.20 13.82 -19.93
CA SER A 130 10.92 14.31 -19.40
C SER A 130 10.52 13.72 -18.05
N PHE A 131 11.48 13.38 -17.18
CA PHE A 131 11.11 13.28 -15.75
C PHE A 131 10.63 14.67 -15.32
N GLY A 132 9.36 14.78 -14.94
CA GLY A 132 8.74 16.02 -14.49
C GLY A 132 9.39 16.49 -13.20
N SER A 133 10.55 17.12 -13.32
CA SER A 133 11.11 17.95 -12.27
C SER A 133 10.17 19.12 -12.10
N SER A 134 9.72 19.39 -10.87
CA SER A 134 9.06 20.65 -10.52
C SER A 134 10.05 21.78 -10.75
N LYS A 135 10.16 22.22 -12.01
CA LYS A 135 10.89 23.43 -12.33
C LYS A 135 10.00 24.57 -11.88
N THR A 136 10.47 25.30 -10.89
CA THR A 136 9.96 26.62 -10.58
C THR A 136 10.06 27.45 -11.86
N VAL A 137 8.91 27.95 -12.33
CA VAL A 137 8.86 28.83 -13.49
C VAL A 137 9.25 30.21 -12.99
N ASP A 138 10.52 30.58 -13.19
CA ASP A 138 10.95 31.96 -12.93
C ASP A 138 10.48 32.83 -14.11
N LEU A 139 9.59 33.77 -13.81
CA LEU A 139 9.22 34.83 -14.75
C LEU A 139 10.46 35.70 -14.99
N PRO A 140 10.72 36.15 -16.23
CA PRO A 140 11.87 36.98 -16.55
C PRO A 140 11.70 38.36 -15.92
N VAL A 141 12.21 38.53 -14.69
CA VAL A 141 12.33 39.85 -14.04
C VAL A 141 13.73 40.41 -14.30
N PRO A 142 13.85 41.73 -14.53
CA PRO A 142 15.14 42.38 -14.70
C PRO A 142 16.02 42.16 -13.46
N PRO A 143 17.29 41.71 -13.62
CA PRO A 143 18.23 41.51 -12.51
C PRO A 143 18.50 42.80 -11.70
N GLU A 144 18.28 43.96 -12.32
CA GLU A 144 18.49 45.31 -11.78
C GLU A 144 17.63 45.62 -10.53
N TRP A 145 16.55 44.87 -10.30
CA TRP A 145 15.56 45.21 -9.27
C TRP A 145 15.88 44.67 -7.88
N GLY A 146 16.96 43.90 -7.72
CA GLY A 146 17.36 43.34 -6.42
C GLY A 146 16.31 42.42 -5.77
N LEU A 147 15.30 42.00 -6.53
CA LEU A 147 14.24 41.11 -6.06
C LEU A 147 14.74 39.67 -6.09
N ALA A 148 14.39 38.90 -5.07
CA ALA A 148 14.61 37.46 -5.08
C ALA A 148 13.88 36.84 -6.30
N PRO A 149 14.34 35.67 -6.79
CA PRO A 149 13.68 34.96 -7.88
C PRO A 149 12.16 34.87 -7.65
N THR A 150 11.36 35.07 -8.70
CA THR A 150 9.88 35.07 -8.61
C THR A 150 9.32 33.75 -8.08
N SER A 151 10.09 32.68 -8.12
CA SER A 151 9.81 31.41 -7.43
C SER A 151 9.63 31.49 -5.91
N TYR A 152 10.10 32.55 -5.24
CA TYR A 152 9.83 32.80 -3.81
C TYR A 152 8.50 33.53 -3.55
N TYR A 153 7.98 34.24 -4.56
CA TYR A 153 6.79 35.06 -4.45
C TYR A 153 5.55 34.37 -5.03
N LEU A 154 5.74 33.39 -5.91
CA LEU A 154 4.67 32.53 -6.37
C LEU A 154 4.40 31.47 -5.29
N PRO A 155 3.15 31.35 -4.80
CA PRO A 155 2.80 30.24 -3.94
C PRO A 155 3.08 28.99 -4.74
N PHE A 156 3.95 28.14 -4.19
CA PHE A 156 4.22 26.79 -4.65
C PHE A 156 2.89 26.20 -5.13
N PHE A 157 2.66 26.09 -6.45
CA PHE A 157 1.50 25.38 -6.92
C PHE A 157 1.79 23.93 -6.54
N PRO A 158 1.11 23.37 -5.52
CA PRO A 158 1.33 21.97 -5.21
C PRO A 158 1.00 21.23 -6.51
N ILE A 159 1.85 20.30 -6.91
CA ILE A 159 1.54 19.41 -8.03
C ILE A 159 0.20 18.75 -7.69
N ILE A 160 -0.88 19.21 -8.32
CA ILE A 160 -2.20 18.61 -8.17
C ILE A 160 -2.05 17.22 -8.76
N GLY A 161 -2.02 16.20 -7.90
CA GLY A 161 -1.83 14.81 -8.33
C GLY A 161 -0.84 13.98 -7.51
N ILE A 162 -0.48 14.39 -6.30
CA ILE A 162 0.00 13.44 -5.28
C ILE A 162 -1.24 12.90 -4.55
N PRO A 163 -1.67 11.63 -4.80
CA PRO A 163 -2.52 10.93 -3.85
C PRO A 163 -1.71 10.45 -2.65
#